data_AF-A0A420YDU2-F1
#
_entry.id   AF-A0A420YDU2-F1
#
_cell.length_a   1.000
_cell.length_b   1.000
_cell.length_c   1.000
_cell.angle_alpha   90.00
_cell.angle_beta   90.00
_cell.angle_gamma   90.00
#
_symmetry.space_group_name_H-M   'P 1'
#
loop_
_entity.id
_entity.type
_entity.pdbx_description
1 polymer ?
#
loop_
_entity_poly.entity_id
_entity_poly.type
_entity_poly.pdbx_seq_one_letter_code
_entity_poly.pdbx_strand_id
1 'polypeptide(L)'
;MKWSTLAVSLFTSLIIAAPVEPTPKHDLYTLRVSSRYEKSLDGAYLNLRGSQVGVYSRSSNPSNPSTLLTFYPVPVSNSPSTVELHLYPESPSQQVLAFTGERSGGVLDLSVVQPIAAPTSDWRSFGLVANPRNPDEPENLVTYSGGEGQWVAFPGQDGWSVNWRSADAITIEKRSYMLIDVVYEPVMVIQDRSQEEN
;
A
#
# COMPACT_ATOMS: atom_id res chain seq x y z
N MET A 1 62.12 -9.78 46.46
CA MET A 1 61.70 -10.16 45.10
C MET A 1 60.19 -10.10 45.04
N LYS A 2 59.63 -9.32 44.10
CA LYS A 2 58.20 -9.03 43.95
C LYS A 2 57.72 -9.70 42.66
N TRP A 3 56.76 -10.61 42.72
CA TRP A 3 56.06 -11.11 41.53
C TRP A 3 54.56 -11.14 41.84
N SER A 4 53.86 -10.23 41.20
CA SER A 4 52.43 -9.97 41.35
C SER A 4 51.63 -11.01 40.57
N THR A 5 50.67 -11.64 41.24
CA THR A 5 49.74 -12.62 40.66
C THR A 5 48.69 -11.91 39.82
N LEU A 6 48.56 -12.33 38.56
CA LEU A 6 47.64 -11.78 37.56
C LEU A 6 46.25 -12.42 37.76
N ALA A 7 45.27 -11.62 38.20
CA ALA A 7 43.88 -12.04 38.29
C ALA A 7 43.21 -11.97 36.92
N VAL A 8 42.77 -13.12 36.40
CA VAL A 8 42.00 -13.24 35.15
C VAL A 8 40.53 -13.02 35.47
N SER A 9 39.99 -11.86 35.11
CA SER A 9 38.55 -11.56 35.20
C SER A 9 37.84 -12.07 33.95
N LEU A 10 37.04 -13.14 34.11
CA LEU A 10 36.10 -13.60 33.08
C LEU A 10 34.85 -12.71 33.10
N PHE A 11 34.70 -11.87 32.10
CA PHE A 11 33.44 -11.18 31.84
C PHE A 11 32.47 -12.13 31.13
N THR A 12 31.51 -12.67 31.87
CA THR A 12 30.32 -13.34 31.33
C THR A 12 29.43 -12.32 30.63
N SER A 13 29.44 -12.33 29.30
CA SER A 13 28.49 -11.60 28.47
C SER A 13 27.10 -12.22 28.63
N LEU A 14 26.22 -11.54 29.37
CA LEU A 14 24.79 -11.80 29.33
C LEU A 14 24.27 -11.38 27.95
N ILE A 15 24.05 -12.35 27.07
CA ILE A 15 23.30 -12.15 25.83
C ILE A 15 21.85 -11.93 26.27
N ILE A 16 21.45 -10.66 26.39
CA ILE A 16 20.03 -10.32 26.49
C ILE A 16 19.45 -10.56 25.10
N ALA A 17 18.90 -11.76 24.89
CA ALA A 17 17.98 -11.98 23.79
C ALA A 17 16.81 -11.02 24.04
N ALA A 18 16.79 -9.90 23.31
CA ALA A 18 15.66 -8.99 23.34
C ALA A 18 14.42 -9.83 22.98
N PRO A 19 13.33 -9.74 23.77
CA PRO A 19 12.10 -10.41 23.38
C PRO A 19 11.71 -9.89 22.00
N VAL A 20 11.63 -10.80 21.03
CA VAL A 20 11.03 -10.50 19.73
C VAL A 20 9.59 -10.19 20.04
N GLU A 21 9.21 -8.90 19.98
CA GLU A 21 7.82 -8.51 20.14
C GLU A 21 6.99 -9.29 19.12
N PRO A 22 5.92 -9.99 19.53
CA PRO A 22 5.04 -10.64 18.59
C PRO A 22 4.47 -9.56 17.67
N THR A 23 4.87 -9.61 16.40
CA THR A 23 4.39 -8.68 15.39
C THR A 23 2.86 -8.74 15.40
N PRO A 24 2.15 -7.61 15.59
CA PRO A 24 0.70 -7.62 15.53
C PRO A 24 0.26 -8.30 14.24
N LYS A 25 -0.61 -9.31 14.36
CA LYS A 25 -1.14 -10.09 13.25
C LYS A 25 -2.16 -9.22 12.51
N HIS A 26 -1.67 -8.23 11.79
CA HIS A 26 -2.49 -7.45 10.89
C HIS A 26 -3.00 -8.35 9.78
N ASP A 27 -4.28 -8.21 9.42
CA ASP A 27 -4.77 -8.79 8.18
C ASP A 27 -4.11 -8.04 7.02
N LEU A 28 -3.27 -8.75 6.28
CA LEU A 28 -2.49 -8.19 5.19
C LEU A 28 -3.25 -8.36 3.88
N TYR A 29 -3.22 -7.33 3.06
CA TYR A 29 -3.89 -7.30 1.76
C TYR A 29 -2.95 -6.77 0.68
N THR A 30 -3.22 -7.17 -0.56
CA THR A 30 -2.61 -6.60 -1.77
C THR A 30 -3.68 -5.92 -2.61
N LEU A 31 -3.25 -5.04 -3.50
CA LEU A 31 -4.15 -4.34 -4.42
C LEU A 31 -3.99 -4.85 -5.84
N ARG A 32 -5.11 -4.97 -6.55
CA ARG A 32 -5.17 -5.42 -7.94
C ARG A 32 -6.12 -4.52 -8.72
N VAL A 33 -5.84 -4.38 -10.02
CA VAL A 33 -6.76 -3.74 -10.96
C VAL A 33 -7.80 -4.76 -11.40
N SER A 34 -9.06 -4.36 -11.42
CA SER A 34 -10.14 -5.04 -12.11
C SER A 34 -10.60 -4.17 -13.27
N SER A 35 -10.70 -4.71 -14.49
CA SER A 35 -11.19 -3.94 -15.63
C SER A 35 -12.01 -4.81 -16.58
N ARG A 36 -13.24 -4.35 -16.86
CA ARG A 36 -14.11 -4.96 -17.88
C ARG A 36 -13.70 -4.61 -19.30
N TYR A 37 -12.99 -3.50 -19.47
CA TYR A 37 -12.73 -2.90 -20.78
C TYR A 37 -11.32 -3.22 -21.29
N GLU A 38 -10.33 -3.26 -20.40
CA GLU A 38 -8.93 -3.47 -20.77
C GLU A 38 -8.38 -4.76 -20.15
N LYS A 39 -8.44 -5.85 -20.92
CA LYS A 39 -8.02 -7.19 -20.47
C LYS A 39 -6.53 -7.27 -20.12
N SER A 40 -5.69 -6.38 -20.65
CA SER A 40 -4.26 -6.37 -20.31
C SER A 40 -3.98 -5.82 -18.91
N LEU A 41 -4.93 -5.06 -18.35
CA LEU A 41 -4.88 -4.51 -17.00
C LEU A 41 -5.67 -5.36 -15.99
N ASP A 42 -6.70 -6.06 -16.46
CA ASP A 42 -7.53 -6.87 -15.60
C ASP A 42 -6.71 -7.95 -14.88
N GLY A 43 -6.73 -7.90 -13.56
CA GLY A 43 -5.95 -8.76 -12.69
C GLY A 43 -4.48 -8.42 -12.51
N ALA A 44 -4.01 -7.28 -13.01
CA ALA A 44 -2.66 -6.84 -12.73
C ALA A 44 -2.55 -6.27 -11.30
N TYR A 45 -1.55 -6.75 -10.56
CA TYR A 45 -1.27 -6.24 -9.21
C TYR A 45 -0.70 -4.83 -9.23
N LEU A 46 -1.12 -4.01 -8.27
CA LEU A 46 -0.52 -2.71 -8.05
C LEU A 46 0.86 -2.84 -7.42
N ASN A 47 1.80 -2.06 -7.92
CA ASN A 47 3.16 -1.98 -7.45
C ASN A 47 3.65 -0.52 -7.48
N LEU A 48 4.87 -0.34 -6.98
CA LEU A 48 5.49 0.97 -6.87
C LEU A 48 6.52 1.23 -7.95
N ARG A 49 6.57 2.50 -8.38
CA ARG A 49 7.71 3.10 -9.08
C ARG A 49 8.03 4.43 -8.40
N GLY A 50 9.06 4.44 -7.56
CA GLY A 50 9.25 5.51 -6.58
C GLY A 50 8.08 5.54 -5.59
N SER A 51 7.42 6.69 -5.41
CA SER A 51 6.23 6.83 -4.57
C SER A 51 4.91 6.60 -5.33
N GLN A 52 4.94 6.55 -6.66
CA GLN A 52 3.72 6.46 -7.45
C GLN A 52 3.20 5.02 -7.52
N VAL A 53 1.90 4.85 -7.29
CA VAL A 53 1.21 3.57 -7.39
C VAL A 53 0.70 3.34 -8.81
N GLY A 54 0.85 2.12 -9.30
CA GLY A 54 0.39 1.76 -10.64
C GLY A 54 0.59 0.30 -10.98
N VAL A 55 0.43 -0.03 -12.25
CA VAL A 55 0.78 -1.32 -12.84
C VAL A 55 2.03 -1.11 -13.67
N TYR A 56 3.20 -1.39 -13.09
CA TYR A 56 4.48 -1.25 -13.77
C TYR A 56 5.09 -2.61 -14.08
N SER A 57 5.74 -2.73 -15.23
CA SER A 57 6.58 -3.90 -15.52
C SER A 57 7.78 -3.90 -14.57
N ARG A 58 8.20 -5.10 -14.12
CA ARG A 58 9.35 -5.24 -13.23
C ARG A 58 10.58 -4.62 -13.90
N SER A 59 11.01 -3.47 -13.38
CA SER A 59 12.10 -2.69 -13.96
C SER A 59 13.38 -3.52 -14.05
N SER A 60 14.06 -3.47 -15.19
CA SER A 60 15.42 -4.03 -15.35
C SER A 60 16.48 -3.18 -14.65
N ASN A 61 16.12 -1.99 -14.17
CA ASN A 61 17.00 -1.15 -13.38
C ASN A 61 16.91 -1.54 -11.90
N PRO A 62 17.98 -2.11 -11.31
CA PRO A 62 17.97 -2.56 -9.91
C PRO A 62 17.81 -1.42 -8.90
N SER A 63 17.98 -0.15 -9.31
CA SER A 63 17.73 0.99 -8.42
C SER A 63 16.25 1.38 -8.29
N ASN A 64 15.35 0.76 -9.06
CA ASN A 64 13.91 1.01 -8.96
C ASN A 64 13.10 -0.30 -9.19
N PRO A 65 13.24 -1.30 -8.29
CA PRO A 65 12.49 -2.54 -8.41
C PRO A 65 10.98 -2.27 -8.19
N SER A 66 10.14 -2.80 -9.07
CA SER A 66 8.69 -2.78 -8.85
C SER A 66 8.33 -3.69 -7.69
N THR A 67 7.99 -3.10 -6.55
CA THR A 67 7.64 -3.82 -5.32
C THR A 67 6.13 -3.98 -5.24
N LEU A 68 5.67 -5.22 -5.05
CA LEU A 68 4.26 -5.52 -4.81
C LEU A 68 3.77 -4.78 -3.55
N LEU A 69 2.66 -4.07 -3.67
CA LEU A 69 2.09 -3.33 -2.56
C LEU A 69 1.33 -4.25 -1.62
N THR A 70 1.80 -4.36 -0.39
CA THR A 70 1.07 -5.00 0.71
C THR A 70 0.70 -3.93 1.74
N PHE A 71 -0.53 -3.99 2.26
CA PHE A 71 -1.02 -3.03 3.23
C PHE A 71 -1.87 -3.71 4.30
N TYR A 72 -2.13 -2.98 5.39
CA TYR A 72 -3.14 -3.31 6.39
C TYR A 72 -4.02 -2.09 6.67
N PRO A 73 -5.35 -2.27 6.85
CA PRO A 73 -6.26 -1.18 7.13
C PRO A 73 -6.24 -0.79 8.61
N VAL A 74 -6.27 0.51 8.88
CA VAL A 74 -6.46 1.07 10.23
C VAL A 74 -7.74 1.92 10.23
N PRO A 75 -8.76 1.61 11.05
CA PRO A 75 -9.99 2.40 11.11
C PRO A 75 -9.75 3.85 11.53
N VAL A 76 -10.44 4.79 10.88
CA VAL A 76 -10.40 6.21 11.27
C VAL A 76 -11.40 6.44 12.41
N SER A 77 -10.92 6.90 13.58
CA SER A 77 -11.71 6.98 14.82
C SER A 77 -13.03 7.75 14.72
N ASN A 78 -13.16 8.68 13.77
CA ASN A 78 -14.34 9.53 13.59
C ASN A 78 -15.13 9.24 12.30
N SER A 79 -14.78 8.17 11.58
CA SER A 79 -15.41 7.80 10.31
C SER A 79 -15.44 6.28 10.18
N PRO A 80 -16.52 5.63 10.63
CA PRO A 80 -16.59 4.16 10.70
C PRO A 80 -16.59 3.49 9.33
N SER A 81 -16.83 4.24 8.26
CA SER A 81 -16.80 3.75 6.87
C SER A 81 -15.48 4.01 6.16
N THR A 82 -14.49 4.63 6.81
CA THR A 82 -13.18 4.88 6.21
C THR A 82 -12.02 4.34 7.02
N VAL A 83 -10.96 4.03 6.29
CA VAL A 83 -9.72 3.46 6.80
C VAL A 83 -8.52 4.23 6.25
N GLU A 84 -7.41 4.10 6.95
CA GLU A 84 -6.07 4.43 6.49
C GLU A 84 -5.43 3.14 5.97
N LEU A 85 -4.74 3.19 4.83
CA LEU A 85 -4.11 2.01 4.24
C LEU A 85 -2.59 2.09 4.49
N HIS A 86 -2.14 1.46 5.57
CA HIS A 86 -0.73 1.49 6.00
C HIS A 86 0.07 0.39 5.30
N LEU A 87 1.29 0.70 4.85
CA LEU A 87 2.13 -0.26 4.14
C LEU A 87 2.77 -1.30 5.07
N TYR A 88 2.90 -2.52 4.54
CA TYR A 88 3.66 -3.61 5.13
C TYR A 88 4.93 -3.91 4.30
N PRO A 89 6.09 -4.18 4.94
CA PRO A 89 6.32 -4.15 6.39
C PRO A 89 6.25 -2.74 6.95
N GLU A 90 5.94 -2.65 8.25
CA GLU A 90 5.87 -1.36 8.94
C GLU A 90 7.22 -0.64 8.87
N SER A 91 7.20 0.59 8.38
CA SER A 91 8.35 1.49 8.38
C SER A 91 8.30 2.40 9.61
N PRO A 92 9.45 2.76 10.22
CA PRO A 92 9.50 3.78 11.28
C PRO A 92 8.88 5.12 10.86
N SER A 93 8.86 5.42 9.56
CA SER A 93 8.28 6.65 9.02
C SER A 93 6.77 6.56 8.76
N GLN A 94 6.12 5.43 9.07
CA GLN A 94 4.70 5.13 8.85
C GLN A 94 4.21 5.54 7.46
N GLN A 95 4.50 4.70 6.47
CA GLN A 95 4.07 4.95 5.09
C GLN A 95 2.62 4.50 4.88
N VAL A 96 1.84 5.34 4.22
CA VAL A 96 0.43 5.10 3.90
C VAL A 96 0.18 5.33 2.41
N LEU A 97 -0.86 4.69 1.87
CA LEU A 97 -1.44 5.11 0.59
C LEU A 97 -2.20 6.41 0.80
N ALA A 98 -2.08 7.31 -0.18
CA ALA A 98 -2.74 8.60 -0.17
C ALA A 98 -3.06 9.06 -1.59
N PHE A 99 -4.10 9.87 -1.70
CA PHE A 99 -4.32 10.69 -2.87
C PHE A 99 -3.56 12.00 -2.76
N THR A 100 -2.76 12.29 -3.79
CA THR A 100 -1.93 13.49 -3.91
C THR A 100 -2.32 14.28 -5.16
N GLY A 101 -1.97 15.57 -5.20
CA GLY A 101 -2.27 16.47 -6.31
C GLY A 101 -3.35 17.49 -5.98
N GLU A 102 -3.57 18.42 -6.91
CA GLU A 102 -4.56 19.48 -6.72
C GLU A 102 -5.96 19.00 -7.13
N ARG A 103 -6.91 19.07 -6.19
CA ARG A 103 -8.32 18.72 -6.45
C ARG A 103 -8.95 19.56 -7.58
N SER A 104 -8.47 20.78 -7.81
CA SER A 104 -8.89 21.67 -8.89
C SER A 104 -8.69 21.08 -10.29
N GLY A 105 -7.71 20.18 -10.46
CA GLY A 105 -7.47 19.46 -11.71
C GLY A 105 -8.39 18.25 -11.90
N GLY A 106 -9.17 17.87 -10.89
CA GLY A 106 -10.11 16.76 -10.89
C GLY A 106 -9.47 15.36 -11.01
N VAL A 107 -8.13 15.26 -11.00
CA VAL A 107 -7.42 13.98 -11.02
C VAL A 107 -6.43 13.97 -9.87
N LEU A 108 -6.52 12.95 -9.02
CA LEU A 108 -5.66 12.73 -7.87
C LEU A 108 -4.78 11.50 -8.11
N ASP A 109 -3.47 11.66 -7.97
CA ASP A 109 -2.50 10.58 -8.09
C ASP A 109 -2.55 9.70 -6.83
N LEU A 110 -2.68 8.38 -6.99
CA LEU A 110 -2.48 7.44 -5.89
C LEU A 110 -0.98 7.26 -5.65
N SER A 111 -0.54 7.56 -4.44
CA SER A 111 0.88 7.52 -4.07
C SER A 111 1.07 6.96 -2.66
N VAL A 112 2.30 6.54 -2.38
CA VAL A 112 2.78 6.25 -1.03
C VAL A 112 3.42 7.50 -0.45
N VAL A 113 2.98 7.88 0.74
CA VAL A 113 3.46 9.09 1.43
C VAL A 113 3.76 8.79 2.89
N GLN A 114 4.50 9.71 3.51
CA GLN A 114 4.58 9.82 4.97
C GLN A 114 3.62 10.94 5.38
N PRO A 115 2.60 10.68 6.23
CA PRO A 115 1.59 11.68 6.57
C PRO A 115 2.14 13.03 7.04
N ILE A 116 3.22 13.01 7.84
CA ILE A 116 3.86 14.21 8.38
C ILE A 116 4.51 15.04 7.27
N ALA A 117 5.08 14.38 6.25
CA ALA A 117 5.78 15.05 5.14
C ALA A 117 4.83 15.51 4.01
N ALA A 118 3.61 14.98 3.96
CA ALA A 118 2.61 15.29 2.94
C ALA A 118 1.25 15.69 3.55
N PRO A 119 1.18 16.79 4.32
CA PRO A 119 -0.02 17.16 5.07
C PRO A 119 -1.23 17.53 4.20
N THR A 120 -1.02 17.82 2.91
CA THR A 120 -2.07 18.13 1.95
C THR A 120 -2.63 16.89 1.25
N SER A 121 -2.03 15.72 1.46
CA SER A 121 -2.50 14.46 0.89
C SER A 121 -3.70 13.91 1.67
N ASP A 122 -4.59 13.21 0.98
CA ASP A 122 -5.75 12.55 1.60
C ASP A 122 -5.49 11.06 1.73
N TRP A 123 -5.23 10.62 2.96
CA TRP A 123 -4.88 9.24 3.31
C TRP A 123 -5.85 8.59 4.29
N ARG A 124 -6.94 9.30 4.65
CA ARG A 124 -7.92 8.89 5.66
C ARG A 124 -9.30 8.59 5.09
N SER A 125 -9.45 8.71 3.77
CA SER A 125 -10.74 8.68 3.08
C SER A 125 -10.88 7.46 2.18
N PHE A 126 -10.14 6.37 2.43
CA PHE A 126 -10.34 5.10 1.72
C PHE A 126 -11.49 4.32 2.35
N GLY A 127 -12.31 3.67 1.53
CA GLY A 127 -13.29 2.68 1.97
C GLY A 127 -12.92 1.30 1.45
N LEU A 128 -13.19 0.25 2.22
CA LEU A 128 -13.07 -1.15 1.80
C LEU A 128 -14.47 -1.79 1.78
N VAL A 129 -14.93 -2.21 0.60
CA VAL A 129 -16.28 -2.75 0.38
C VAL A 129 -16.17 -4.21 -0.07
N ALA A 130 -16.36 -5.14 0.88
CA ALA A 130 -16.26 -6.58 0.60
C ALA A 130 -17.39 -7.08 -0.32
N ASN A 131 -18.62 -6.61 -0.08
CA ASN A 131 -19.82 -7.05 -0.79
C ASN A 131 -20.50 -5.82 -1.41
N PRO A 132 -20.20 -5.46 -2.67
CA PRO A 132 -20.85 -4.33 -3.33
C PRO A 132 -22.35 -4.59 -3.49
N ARG A 133 -23.14 -3.51 -3.47
CA ARG A 133 -24.61 -3.59 -3.68
C ARG A 133 -24.97 -3.81 -5.14
N ASN A 134 -24.11 -3.37 -6.05
CA ASN A 134 -24.31 -3.49 -7.48
C ASN A 134 -23.67 -4.80 -7.97
N PRO A 135 -24.41 -5.71 -8.62
CA PRO A 135 -23.83 -6.94 -9.17
C PRO A 135 -22.81 -6.69 -10.28
N ASP A 136 -22.76 -5.47 -10.83
CA ASP A 136 -21.75 -5.09 -11.81
C ASP A 136 -20.41 -4.66 -11.19
N GLU A 137 -20.33 -4.52 -9.88
CA GLU A 137 -19.10 -4.16 -9.18
C GLU A 137 -18.36 -5.42 -8.72
N PRO A 138 -17.01 -5.44 -8.79
CA PRO A 138 -16.24 -6.55 -8.27
C PRO A 138 -16.32 -6.63 -6.73
N GLU A 139 -16.17 -7.82 -6.18
CA GLU A 139 -16.01 -7.99 -4.73
C GLU A 139 -14.73 -7.30 -4.24
N ASN A 140 -14.72 -6.89 -2.96
CA ASN A 140 -13.57 -6.27 -2.30
C ASN A 140 -13.07 -4.98 -2.97
N LEU A 141 -13.98 -4.06 -3.26
CA LEU A 141 -13.64 -2.75 -3.82
C LEU A 141 -12.91 -1.85 -2.82
N VAL A 142 -11.92 -1.12 -3.32
CA VAL A 142 -11.37 0.07 -2.66
C VAL A 142 -12.10 1.29 -3.21
N THR A 143 -12.66 2.12 -2.34
CA THR A 143 -13.38 3.34 -2.73
C THR A 143 -12.72 4.59 -2.13
N TYR A 144 -13.05 5.75 -2.68
CA TYR A 144 -12.66 7.04 -2.14
C TYR A 144 -13.87 7.81 -1.63
N SER A 145 -13.94 8.00 -0.31
CA SER A 145 -15.02 8.71 0.37
C SER A 145 -14.82 10.23 0.42
N GLY A 146 -13.67 10.73 -0.05
CA GLY A 146 -13.39 12.16 -0.04
C GLY A 146 -14.14 12.95 -1.12
N GLY A 147 -14.70 12.29 -2.13
CA GLY A 147 -15.53 12.91 -3.17
C GLY A 147 -15.99 11.93 -4.24
N GLU A 148 -17.02 12.32 -5.00
CA GLU A 148 -17.53 11.52 -6.12
C GLU A 148 -16.51 11.41 -7.26
N GLY A 149 -16.46 10.25 -7.91
CA GLY A 149 -15.52 9.98 -8.98
C GLY A 149 -15.40 8.50 -9.31
N GLN A 150 -14.34 8.17 -10.02
CA GLN A 150 -14.03 6.80 -10.43
C GLN A 150 -12.52 6.58 -10.54
N TRP A 151 -12.10 5.33 -10.36
CA TRP A 151 -10.73 4.94 -10.61
C TRP A 151 -10.42 4.97 -12.11
N VAL A 152 -9.23 5.45 -12.44
CA VAL A 152 -8.73 5.48 -13.81
C VAL A 152 -7.26 5.08 -13.87
N ALA A 153 -6.89 4.47 -14.98
CA ALA A 153 -5.49 4.16 -15.30
C ALA A 153 -5.03 5.03 -16.47
N PHE A 154 -3.90 5.73 -16.32
CA PHE A 154 -3.27 6.47 -17.40
C PHE A 154 -2.04 5.70 -17.90
N PRO A 155 -1.92 5.44 -19.21
CA PRO A 155 -0.74 4.80 -19.78
C PRO A 155 0.45 5.75 -19.72
N GLY A 156 1.60 5.18 -19.40
CA GLY A 156 2.91 5.82 -19.44
C GLY A 156 3.92 4.93 -20.16
N GLN A 157 5.19 5.36 -20.19
CA GLN A 157 6.25 4.63 -20.91
C GLN A 157 6.52 3.23 -20.33
N ASP A 158 6.40 3.05 -19.02
CA ASP A 158 6.80 1.82 -18.32
C ASP A 158 5.63 1.11 -17.61
N GLY A 159 4.39 1.45 -17.96
CA GLY A 159 3.21 0.89 -17.31
C GLY A 159 2.09 1.92 -17.19
N TRP A 160 1.23 1.72 -16.20
CA TRP A 160 0.01 2.50 -16.01
C TRP A 160 -0.02 3.11 -14.62
N SER A 161 -0.23 4.42 -14.51
CA SER A 161 -0.47 5.05 -13.20
C SER A 161 -1.94 4.94 -12.82
N VAL A 162 -2.21 4.62 -11.56
CA VAL A 162 -3.57 4.50 -11.04
C VAL A 162 -3.95 5.76 -10.27
N ASN A 163 -5.13 6.30 -10.57
CA ASN A 163 -5.55 7.63 -10.14
C ASN A 163 -7.04 7.63 -9.80
N TRP A 164 -7.46 8.59 -8.99
CA TRP A 164 -8.86 8.91 -8.81
C TRP A 164 -9.24 10.09 -9.70
N ARG A 165 -10.29 9.94 -10.49
CA ARG A 165 -10.86 11.02 -11.31
C ARG A 165 -12.18 11.46 -10.71
N SER A 166 -12.24 12.70 -10.25
CA SER A 166 -13.47 13.33 -9.75
C SER A 166 -14.54 13.42 -10.84
N ALA A 167 -15.81 13.46 -10.44
CA ALA A 167 -16.94 13.57 -11.38
C ALA A 167 -16.89 14.85 -12.25
N ASP A 168 -16.34 15.94 -11.72
CA ASP A 168 -16.19 17.25 -12.35
C ASP A 168 -14.86 17.42 -13.11
N ALA A 169 -14.02 16.38 -13.16
CA ALA A 169 -12.72 16.46 -13.79
C ALA A 169 -12.83 16.78 -15.28
N ILE A 170 -12.34 17.96 -15.67
CA ILE A 170 -12.14 18.35 -17.06
C ILE A 170 -10.92 17.58 -17.59
N THR A 171 -11.09 16.29 -17.83
CA THR A 171 -10.08 15.49 -18.52
C THR A 171 -10.12 15.90 -20.00
N ILE A 172 -9.24 16.85 -20.34
CA ILE A 172 -8.99 17.26 -21.72
C ILE A 172 -8.74 15.98 -22.53
N GLU A 173 -9.40 15.85 -23.68
CA GLU A 173 -9.36 14.76 -24.69
C GLU A 173 -7.95 14.24 -25.08
N LYS A 174 -6.87 14.79 -24.51
CA LYS A 174 -5.47 14.49 -24.80
C LYS A 174 -4.85 13.36 -23.99
N ARG A 175 -5.52 12.80 -22.96
CA ARG A 175 -5.03 11.60 -22.27
C ARG A 175 -6.01 10.46 -22.47
N SER A 176 -5.63 9.48 -23.26
CA SER A 176 -6.30 8.17 -23.29
C SER A 176 -6.16 7.55 -21.90
N TYR A 177 -7.26 7.43 -21.16
CA TYR A 177 -7.30 6.69 -19.89
C TYR A 177 -8.25 5.51 -20.01
N MET A 178 -8.06 4.53 -19.14
CA MET A 178 -8.97 3.40 -19.00
C MET A 178 -9.74 3.52 -17.70
N LEU A 179 -11.04 3.23 -17.74
CA LEU A 179 -11.83 3.02 -16.53
C LEU A 179 -11.44 1.67 -15.94
N ILE A 180 -11.16 1.69 -14.65
CA ILE A 180 -10.77 0.52 -13.87
C ILE A 180 -11.46 0.55 -12.53
N ASP A 181 -11.40 -0.56 -11.83
CA ASP A 181 -11.67 -0.68 -10.40
C ASP A 181 -10.38 -1.08 -9.69
N VAL A 182 -10.25 -0.67 -8.44
CA VAL A 182 -9.18 -1.16 -7.56
C VAL A 182 -9.81 -2.07 -6.52
N VAL A 183 -9.31 -3.31 -6.46
CA VAL A 183 -9.79 -4.32 -5.52
C VAL A 183 -8.67 -4.75 -4.57
N TYR A 184 -9.04 -5.19 -3.38
CA TYR A 184 -8.12 -5.73 -2.40
C TYR A 184 -8.28 -7.25 -2.22
N GLU A 185 -7.16 -7.94 -1.99
CA GLU A 185 -7.12 -9.39 -1.81
C GLU A 185 -6.27 -9.76 -0.60
N PRO A 186 -6.71 -10.72 0.25
CA PRO A 186 -5.94 -11.14 1.41
C PRO A 186 -4.63 -11.82 0.99
N VAL A 187 -3.53 -11.48 1.66
CA VAL A 187 -2.26 -12.18 1.52
C VAL A 187 -2.32 -13.46 2.34
N MET A 188 -2.29 -14.61 1.67
CA MET A 188 -2.19 -15.90 2.37
C MET A 188 -0.80 -16.00 3.03
N VAL A 189 -0.75 -15.72 4.33
CA VAL A 189 0.41 -16.04 5.15
C VAL A 189 0.37 -17.55 5.43
N ILE A 190 1.23 -18.32 4.77
CA ILE A 190 1.48 -19.71 5.14
C ILE A 190 2.14 -19.66 6.53
N GLN A 191 1.36 -19.89 7.59
CA GLN A 191 1.94 -20.14 8.91
C GLN A 191 2.74 -21.43 8.83
N ASP A 192 4.07 -21.30 8.89
CA ASP A 192 4.97 -22.43 9.03
C ASP A 192 4.73 -23.06 10.41
N ARG A 193 3.97 -24.17 10.42
CA ARG A 193 3.62 -24.93 11.64
C ARG A 193 4.83 -25.66 12.26
N SER A 194 6.04 -25.46 11.76
CA SER A 194 7.25 -26.10 12.30
C SER A 194 7.79 -25.46 13.60
N GLN A 195 7.17 -24.41 14.12
CA GLN A 195 7.62 -23.69 15.32
C GLN A 195 6.80 -23.97 16.60
N GLU A 196 5.76 -24.80 16.55
CA GLU A 196 4.93 -25.16 17.74
C GLU A 196 5.37 -26.46 18.45
N GLU A 197 6.43 -27.13 17.99
CA GLU A 197 6.99 -28.30 18.66
C GLU A 197 8.42 -28.01 19.14
N ASN A 198 8.56 -27.47 20.36
CA ASN A 198 9.71 -27.69 21.26
C ASN A 198 9.39 -27.24 22.69
#